data_AF-A0A1B6F9W7-F1
#
_entry.id   AF-A0A1B6F9W7-F1
#
_cell.length_a   1.000
_cell.length_b   1.000
_cell.length_c   1.000
_cell.angle_alpha   90.00
_cell.angle_beta   90.00
_cell.angle_gamma   90.00
#
_symmetry.space_group_name_H-M   'P 1'
#
loop_
_entity.id
_entity.type
_entity.pdbx_description
1 polymer ?
#
loop_
_entity_poly.entity_id
_entity_poly.type
_entity_poly.pdbx_seq_one_letter_code
_entity_poly.pdbx_strand_id
1 'polypeptide(L)'
;RVQRELTVERLSALARMVKSNSNGNEQAVTLTDIQDVYYYGAMSFGTPKQLVNVMFSTGSADLWIVSSDYCAINDVYCSTHTTYSHNVSTTYMKNGTRFHSQYGMGSGSGYISIDDIAVGELQVTDQYFGEATSIDNSTASTKFDGIFGLAYPSISAIGTAPPFVNMIKQNVVNESVFAFYLNRVDEKTEGELILGGIDANHYTGNITYTPVVKQTYWLINIDGMYINSQIVSSNNTAIPDTGTTLLSGPTEYMDQVNKVIGGQKMGNLYLVDCSTIDSLPNVSFVISNTS
;
A
#
# COMPACT_ATOMS: atom_id res chain seq x y z
N ARG A 1 22.06 6.78 -22.03
CA ARG A 1 21.03 5.73 -22.26
C ARG A 1 20.14 5.59 -21.03
N VAL A 2 20.72 5.28 -19.87
CA VAL A 2 20.07 5.26 -18.54
C VAL A 2 19.28 6.55 -18.22
N GLN A 3 19.88 7.73 -18.36
CA GLN A 3 19.19 9.01 -18.09
C GLN A 3 18.06 9.33 -19.08
N ARG A 4 18.01 8.68 -20.24
CA ARG A 4 16.93 8.81 -21.23
C ARG A 4 15.80 7.81 -20.94
N GLU A 5 16.12 6.63 -20.41
CA GLU A 5 15.17 5.63 -19.91
C GLU A 5 14.43 6.12 -18.65
N LEU A 6 15.14 6.73 -17.68
CA LEU A 6 14.56 7.37 -16.50
C LEU A 6 13.56 8.49 -16.85
N THR A 7 13.86 9.29 -17.87
CA THR A 7 12.94 10.34 -18.33
C THR A 7 11.70 9.75 -19.01
N VAL A 8 11.83 8.62 -19.72
CA VAL A 8 10.71 7.92 -20.34
C VAL A 8 9.84 7.23 -19.29
N GLU A 9 10.42 6.62 -18.25
CA GLU A 9 9.68 6.08 -17.10
C GLU A 9 8.97 7.17 -16.29
N ARG A 10 9.60 8.34 -16.10
CA ARG A 10 8.94 9.48 -15.44
C ARG A 10 7.79 10.04 -16.27
N LEU A 11 7.97 10.16 -17.58
CA LEU A 11 6.92 10.60 -18.50
C LEU A 11 5.81 9.55 -18.63
N SER A 12 6.13 8.26 -18.58
CA SER A 12 5.13 7.19 -18.59
C SER A 12 4.41 7.09 -17.24
N ALA A 13 5.07 7.29 -16.10
CA ALA A 13 4.43 7.39 -14.79
C ALA A 13 3.50 8.60 -14.71
N LEU A 14 3.92 9.78 -15.20
CA LEU A 14 3.06 10.96 -15.33
C LEU A 14 1.89 10.69 -16.29
N ALA A 15 2.10 9.97 -17.39
CA ALA A 15 1.02 9.59 -18.31
C ALA A 15 0.08 8.51 -17.72
N ARG A 16 0.59 7.61 -16.87
CA ARG A 16 -0.17 6.56 -16.16
C ARG A 16 -0.97 7.11 -14.98
N MET A 17 -0.50 8.19 -14.35
CA MET A 17 -1.30 8.95 -13.38
C MET A 17 -2.56 9.57 -14.00
N VAL A 18 -2.63 9.69 -15.33
CA VAL A 18 -3.73 10.32 -16.05
C VAL A 18 -4.54 9.25 -16.83
N LYS A 19 -5.19 8.34 -16.09
CA LYS A 19 -6.48 7.79 -16.53
C LYS A 19 -7.57 8.58 -15.81
N SER A 20 -7.81 9.81 -16.28
CA SER A 20 -8.91 10.65 -15.81
C SER A 20 -10.23 10.05 -16.29
N ASN A 21 -10.93 9.31 -15.43
CA ASN A 21 -12.40 9.27 -15.54
C ASN A 21 -12.89 10.65 -15.10
N SER A 22 -13.35 11.44 -16.07
CA SER A 22 -13.62 12.87 -15.95
C SER A 22 -14.92 13.16 -15.19
N ASN A 23 -15.07 12.62 -13.99
CA ASN A 23 -16.05 13.06 -13.00
C ASN A 23 -15.24 13.53 -11.79
N GLY A 24 -15.10 14.85 -11.64
CA GLY A 24 -14.19 15.48 -10.69
C GLY A 24 -14.24 14.87 -9.27
N ASN A 25 -13.09 14.90 -8.57
CA ASN A 25 -12.88 14.40 -7.20
C ASN A 25 -13.03 12.86 -7.00
N GLU A 26 -13.04 12.08 -8.07
CA GLU A 26 -12.71 10.64 -8.06
C GLU A 26 -11.39 10.46 -8.83
N GLN A 27 -10.47 9.64 -8.31
CA GLN A 27 -9.16 9.43 -8.94
C GLN A 27 -8.79 7.95 -9.03
N ALA A 28 -8.62 7.48 -10.26
CA ALA A 28 -7.96 6.22 -10.56
C ALA A 28 -6.44 6.38 -10.56
N VAL A 29 -5.76 5.51 -9.83
CA VAL A 29 -4.31 5.42 -9.74
C VAL A 29 -3.91 4.06 -10.27
N THR A 30 -3.22 4.03 -11.40
CA THR A 30 -2.58 2.80 -11.89
C THR A 30 -1.57 2.30 -10.86
N LEU A 31 -1.72 1.03 -10.48
CA LEU A 31 -0.78 0.30 -9.65
C LEU A 31 0.08 -0.61 -10.53
N THR A 32 1.39 -0.51 -10.35
CA THR A 32 2.37 -1.41 -10.98
C THR A 32 2.59 -2.62 -10.11
N ASP A 33 2.29 -3.80 -10.66
CA ASP A 33 2.59 -5.10 -10.06
C ASP A 33 4.08 -5.45 -10.18
N ILE A 34 4.66 -5.93 -9.08
CA ILE A 34 5.97 -6.59 -9.05
C ILE A 34 5.78 -8.06 -8.68
N GLN A 35 5.53 -8.88 -9.70
CA GLN A 35 5.52 -10.36 -9.63
C GLN A 35 4.52 -10.92 -8.61
N ASP A 36 3.36 -10.30 -8.46
CA ASP A 36 2.35 -10.59 -7.43
C ASP A 36 2.89 -10.45 -5.99
N VAL A 37 4.04 -9.80 -5.80
CA VAL A 37 4.67 -9.62 -4.47
C VAL A 37 4.18 -8.33 -3.82
N TYR A 38 4.17 -7.23 -4.56
CA TYR A 38 3.70 -5.93 -4.08
C TYR A 38 3.30 -5.02 -5.24
N TYR A 39 2.48 -4.04 -4.92
CA TYR A 39 1.94 -3.06 -5.86
C TYR A 39 2.29 -1.66 -5.41
N TYR A 40 2.69 -0.80 -6.34
CA TYR A 40 2.98 0.60 -6.05
C TYR A 40 2.42 1.52 -7.12
N GLY A 41 2.14 2.75 -6.74
CA GLY A 41 1.75 3.81 -7.67
C GLY A 41 2.55 5.06 -7.40
N ALA A 42 2.32 6.09 -8.20
CA ALA A 42 3.02 7.34 -8.06
C ALA A 42 2.16 8.39 -7.34
N MET A 43 2.81 9.30 -6.62
CA MET A 43 2.23 10.53 -6.08
C MET A 43 3.23 11.68 -6.20
N SER A 44 2.82 12.90 -5.92
CA SER A 44 3.71 14.06 -5.97
C SER A 44 3.70 14.87 -4.68
N PHE A 45 4.82 15.53 -4.42
CA PHE A 45 5.04 16.38 -3.25
C PHE A 45 5.52 17.77 -3.68
N GLY A 46 5.03 18.79 -2.99
CA GLY A 46 5.52 20.14 -3.04
C GLY A 46 5.36 20.89 -4.35
N THR A 47 5.94 22.09 -4.37
CA THR A 47 5.89 23.01 -5.52
C THR A 47 7.30 23.49 -5.88
N PRO A 48 7.84 23.19 -7.07
CA PRO A 48 7.26 22.35 -8.12
C PRO A 48 7.07 20.88 -7.67
N LYS A 49 6.11 20.20 -8.31
CA LYS A 49 5.77 18.80 -8.01
C LYS A 49 6.98 17.87 -8.17
N GLN A 50 7.32 17.17 -7.10
CA GLN A 50 8.33 16.11 -7.04
C GLN A 50 7.63 14.76 -7.04
N LEU A 51 7.82 13.97 -8.11
CA LEU A 51 7.19 12.66 -8.26
C LEU A 51 7.92 11.59 -7.44
N VAL A 52 7.16 10.80 -6.69
CA VAL A 52 7.67 9.71 -5.85
C VAL A 52 6.77 8.48 -5.99
N ASN A 53 7.36 7.29 -6.05
CA ASN A 53 6.63 6.02 -6.04
C ASN A 53 6.35 5.57 -4.60
N VAL A 54 5.11 5.15 -4.30
CA VAL A 54 4.71 4.72 -2.96
C VAL A 54 3.89 3.44 -3.02
N MET A 55 4.03 2.61 -1.99
CA MET A 55 3.12 1.51 -1.72
C MET A 55 1.91 2.03 -0.94
N PHE A 56 0.70 1.83 -1.47
CA PHE A 56 -0.54 2.18 -0.78
C PHE A 56 -0.96 1.05 0.15
N SER A 57 -0.91 1.29 1.47
CA SER A 57 -1.00 0.24 2.49
C SER A 57 -2.14 0.49 3.47
N THR A 58 -3.11 -0.42 3.51
CA THR A 58 -4.18 -0.45 4.54
C THR A 58 -3.70 -1.01 5.89
N GLY A 59 -2.54 -1.67 5.94
CA GLY A 59 -1.89 -2.13 7.18
C GLY A 59 -1.08 -1.07 7.93
N SER A 60 -1.00 0.16 7.42
CA SER A 60 -0.24 1.25 8.05
C SER A 60 -0.96 2.60 7.92
N ALA A 61 -0.68 3.56 8.83
CA ALA A 61 -1.34 4.87 8.85
C ALA A 61 -0.44 6.02 8.40
N ASP A 62 0.88 5.91 8.59
CA ASP A 62 1.80 7.00 8.28
C ASP A 62 2.07 7.14 6.79
N LEU A 63 2.23 8.38 6.33
CA LEU A 63 2.88 8.69 5.06
C LEU A 63 4.35 8.98 5.35
N TRP A 64 5.26 8.29 4.67
CA TRP A 64 6.68 8.64 4.66
C TRP A 64 7.31 8.24 3.33
N ILE A 65 8.38 8.94 2.97
CA ILE A 65 9.11 8.78 1.72
C ILE A 65 10.60 9.05 1.94
N VAL A 66 11.45 8.53 1.05
CA VAL A 66 12.90 8.70 1.14
C VAL A 66 13.32 10.13 0.76
N SER A 67 14.04 10.78 1.68
CA SER A 67 14.62 12.10 1.49
C SER A 67 15.85 12.03 0.59
N SER A 68 16.10 13.09 -0.19
CA SER A 68 17.32 13.28 -0.95
C SER A 68 18.57 13.30 -0.06
N ASP A 69 18.41 13.58 1.25
CA ASP A 69 19.50 13.51 2.22
C ASP A 69 20.06 12.08 2.35
N TYR A 70 19.26 11.05 2.09
CA TYR A 70 19.73 9.65 2.10
C TYR A 70 20.80 9.39 1.01
N CYS A 71 20.79 10.17 -0.08
CA CYS A 71 21.76 10.06 -1.17
C CYS A 71 23.20 10.34 -0.72
N ALA A 72 23.38 11.13 0.35
CA ALA A 72 24.70 11.39 0.92
C ALA A 72 25.35 10.11 1.50
N ILE A 73 24.52 9.13 1.87
CA ILE A 73 24.95 7.85 2.45
C ILE A 73 24.89 6.74 1.38
N ASN A 74 23.94 6.80 0.45
CA ASN A 74 23.72 5.78 -0.56
C ASN A 74 23.36 6.37 -1.92
N ASP A 75 24.39 6.81 -2.66
CA ASP A 75 24.23 7.38 -4.02
C ASP A 75 23.67 6.38 -5.03
N VAL A 76 23.95 5.07 -4.86
CA VAL A 76 23.43 4.01 -5.74
C VAL A 76 21.91 3.94 -5.67
N TYR A 77 21.32 4.08 -4.47
CA TYR A 77 19.87 4.15 -4.32
C TYR A 77 19.30 5.28 -5.19
N CYS A 78 19.83 6.49 -5.06
CA CYS A 78 19.34 7.67 -5.77
C CYS A 78 19.59 7.66 -7.28
N SER A 79 20.49 6.82 -7.77
CA SER A 79 20.68 6.60 -9.21
C SER A 79 19.55 5.77 -9.85
N THR A 80 18.78 5.04 -9.05
CA THR A 80 17.75 4.09 -9.51
C THR A 80 16.34 4.36 -8.95
N HIS A 81 16.23 5.27 -7.98
CA HIS A 81 15.01 5.59 -7.26
C HIS A 81 14.65 7.07 -7.35
N THR A 82 13.43 7.41 -6.94
CA THR A 82 13.01 8.79 -6.75
C THR A 82 13.11 9.19 -5.28
N THR A 83 13.53 10.43 -5.02
CA THR A 83 13.64 10.98 -3.66
C THR A 83 13.05 12.37 -3.63
N TYR A 84 12.67 12.82 -2.44
CA TYR A 84 12.14 14.15 -2.20
C TYR A 84 13.20 15.07 -1.62
N SER A 85 13.26 16.31 -2.11
CA SER A 85 14.09 17.36 -1.55
C SER A 85 13.21 18.52 -1.08
N HIS A 86 13.13 18.76 0.22
CA HIS A 86 12.41 19.92 0.76
C HIS A 86 13.01 21.25 0.28
N ASN A 87 14.30 21.28 -0.03
CA ASN A 87 15.01 22.51 -0.42
C ASN A 87 14.52 23.10 -1.75
N VAL A 88 13.84 22.32 -2.59
CA VAL A 88 13.31 22.79 -3.88
C VAL A 88 11.82 23.10 -3.82
N SER A 89 11.13 22.78 -2.73
CA SER A 89 9.69 23.01 -2.59
C SER A 89 9.41 24.37 -1.94
N THR A 90 8.59 25.20 -2.60
CA THR A 90 8.14 26.49 -2.08
C THR A 90 6.98 26.38 -1.10
N THR A 91 6.31 25.23 -1.05
CA THR A 91 5.19 24.93 -0.13
C THR A 91 5.65 24.14 1.10
N TYR A 92 6.92 23.74 1.15
CA TYR A 92 7.50 23.05 2.30
C TYR A 92 7.44 23.91 3.57
N MET A 93 7.05 23.26 4.66
CA MET A 93 7.16 23.78 6.01
C MET A 93 7.91 22.80 6.91
N LYS A 94 8.91 23.33 7.61
CA LYS A 94 9.74 22.55 8.53
C LYS A 94 8.97 22.18 9.79
N ASN A 95 8.98 20.90 10.15
CA ASN A 95 8.60 20.42 11.48
C ASN A 95 9.83 19.92 12.27
N GLY A 96 10.55 18.92 11.72
CA GLY A 96 11.85 18.46 12.25
C GLY A 96 11.77 17.48 13.43
N THR A 97 10.58 17.14 13.92
CA THR A 97 10.39 16.10 14.95
C THR A 97 10.85 14.75 14.40
N ARG A 98 11.57 13.95 15.18
CA ARG A 98 12.02 12.63 14.71
C ARG A 98 10.83 11.68 14.56
N PHE A 99 10.82 10.88 13.49
CA PHE A 99 9.93 9.74 13.36
C PHE A 99 10.72 8.46 13.15
N HIS A 100 10.10 7.34 13.50
CA HIS A 100 10.57 6.01 13.19
C HIS A 100 9.35 5.11 13.00
N SER A 101 9.31 4.42 11.87
CA SER A 101 8.28 3.45 11.55
C SER A 101 8.94 2.10 11.27
N GLN A 102 8.50 1.08 12.00
CA GLN A 102 8.95 -0.29 11.86
C GLN A 102 7.78 -1.15 11.38
N TYR A 103 7.98 -1.86 10.28
CA TYR A 103 7.06 -2.79 9.66
C TYR A 103 7.60 -4.22 9.77
N GLY A 104 6.77 -5.21 9.39
CA GLY A 104 7.14 -6.62 9.48
C GLY A 104 8.40 -7.00 8.70
N MET A 105 8.66 -6.35 7.56
CA MET A 105 9.83 -6.60 6.71
C MET A 105 10.59 -5.31 6.33
N GLY A 106 10.33 -4.18 6.96
CA GLY A 106 10.88 -2.90 6.52
C GLY A 106 10.87 -1.83 7.62
N SER A 107 11.63 -0.76 7.45
CA SER A 107 11.70 0.34 8.40
C SER A 107 12.21 1.60 7.73
N GLY A 108 11.71 2.73 8.23
CA GLY A 108 12.13 4.07 7.84
C GLY A 108 12.28 4.95 9.07
N SER A 109 13.28 5.81 9.07
CA SER A 109 13.48 6.82 10.12
C SER A 109 14.07 8.10 9.56
N GLY A 110 13.77 9.21 10.24
CA GLY A 110 14.20 10.54 9.83
C GLY A 110 13.47 11.59 10.62
N TYR A 111 12.90 12.57 9.92
CA TYR A 111 12.15 13.67 10.53
C TYR A 111 10.81 13.91 9.85
N ILE A 112 9.88 14.47 10.61
CA ILE A 112 8.58 14.88 10.13
C ILE A 112 8.74 16.19 9.37
N SER A 113 8.04 16.29 8.25
CA SER A 113 7.93 17.45 7.39
C SER A 113 6.49 17.69 7.00
N ILE A 114 6.23 18.90 6.49
CA ILE A 114 4.92 19.31 6.03
C ILE A 114 5.09 19.86 4.62
N ASP A 115 4.28 19.39 3.68
CA ASP A 115 4.24 19.91 2.32
C ASP A 115 2.88 19.58 1.69
N ASP A 116 2.59 20.20 0.56
CA ASP A 116 1.45 19.82 -0.26
C ASP A 116 1.74 18.48 -0.94
N ILE A 117 0.71 17.62 -1.03
CA ILE A 117 0.79 16.37 -1.78
C ILE A 117 -0.29 16.31 -2.84
N ALA A 118 -0.07 15.51 -3.87
CA ALA A 118 -1.13 15.14 -4.80
C ALA A 118 -1.04 13.69 -5.25
N VAL A 119 -2.19 13.01 -5.29
CA VAL A 119 -2.36 11.71 -5.94
C VAL A 119 -3.21 11.93 -7.18
N GLY A 120 -2.59 11.87 -8.36
CA GLY A 120 -3.22 12.37 -9.59
C GLY A 120 -3.62 13.85 -9.44
N GLU A 121 -4.92 14.13 -9.63
CA GLU A 121 -5.50 15.47 -9.49
C GLU A 121 -5.97 15.79 -8.06
N LEU A 122 -5.96 14.81 -7.14
CA LEU A 122 -6.38 15.01 -5.74
C LEU A 122 -5.27 15.68 -4.95
N GLN A 123 -5.35 17.00 -4.79
CA GLN A 123 -4.39 17.80 -4.03
C GLN A 123 -4.80 17.93 -2.57
N VAL A 124 -3.89 17.67 -1.65
CA VAL A 124 -4.04 17.90 -0.19
C VAL A 124 -2.97 18.88 0.24
N THR A 125 -3.37 19.96 0.89
CA THR A 125 -2.42 20.94 1.43
C THR A 125 -2.02 20.60 2.86
N ASP A 126 -0.84 21.05 3.28
CA ASP A 126 -0.34 20.94 4.66
C ASP A 126 -0.31 19.50 5.21
N GLN A 127 0.04 18.52 4.36
CA GLN A 127 0.14 17.13 4.79
C GLN A 127 1.42 16.90 5.57
N TYR A 128 1.28 16.31 6.76
CA TYR A 128 2.41 15.82 7.54
C TYR A 128 2.88 14.47 7.01
N PHE A 129 4.19 14.30 6.84
CA PHE A 129 4.80 13.04 6.42
C PHE A 129 6.22 12.89 6.96
N GLY A 130 6.74 11.66 6.95
CA GLY A 130 8.13 11.39 7.29
C GLY A 130 9.06 11.56 6.08
N GLU A 131 10.08 12.40 6.22
CA GLU A 131 11.26 12.42 5.34
C GLU A 131 12.30 11.45 5.90
N ALA A 132 12.36 10.24 5.32
CA ALA A 132 13.28 9.20 5.76
C ALA A 132 14.71 9.49 5.30
N THR A 133 15.62 9.65 6.24
CA THR A 133 17.07 9.79 6.00
C THR A 133 17.82 8.48 6.26
N SER A 134 17.11 7.44 6.70
CA SER A 134 17.63 6.09 6.88
C SER A 134 16.50 5.09 6.68
N ILE A 135 16.77 4.10 5.85
CA ILE A 135 15.90 2.96 5.57
C ILE A 135 16.71 1.66 5.69
N ASP A 136 16.05 0.54 5.91
CA ASP A 136 16.72 -0.76 5.89
C ASP A 136 16.94 -1.30 4.46
N ASN A 137 17.73 -2.38 4.37
CA ASN A 137 18.07 -3.02 3.10
C ASN A 137 16.86 -3.62 2.37
N SER A 138 15.85 -4.06 3.11
CA SER A 138 14.64 -4.64 2.53
C SER A 138 13.89 -3.55 1.76
N THR A 139 13.63 -2.42 2.42
CA THR A 139 13.03 -1.23 1.84
C THR A 139 13.85 -0.72 0.66
N ALA A 140 15.17 -0.61 0.82
CA ALA A 140 16.07 -0.13 -0.22
C ALA A 140 16.15 -1.03 -1.47
N SER A 141 15.63 -2.26 -1.39
CA SER A 141 15.58 -3.22 -2.51
C SER A 141 14.26 -3.22 -3.28
N THR A 142 13.24 -2.51 -2.78
CA THR A 142 11.93 -2.42 -3.43
C THR A 142 11.96 -1.47 -4.63
N LYS A 143 10.84 -1.36 -5.37
CA LYS A 143 10.67 -0.39 -6.46
C LYS A 143 9.92 0.88 -6.06
N PHE A 144 9.47 0.93 -4.81
CA PHE A 144 8.82 2.10 -4.24
C PHE A 144 9.77 2.83 -3.29
N ASP A 145 9.49 4.11 -3.08
CA ASP A 145 10.34 5.06 -2.36
C ASP A 145 9.69 5.56 -1.07
N GLY A 146 8.61 4.89 -0.64
CA GLY A 146 7.87 5.22 0.56
C GLY A 146 6.56 4.45 0.68
N ILE A 147 5.83 4.76 1.74
CA ILE A 147 4.55 4.15 2.07
C ILE A 147 3.51 5.24 2.22
N PHE A 148 2.36 5.03 1.58
CA PHE A 148 1.15 5.81 1.77
C PHE A 148 0.19 5.02 2.66
N GLY A 149 0.13 5.38 3.94
CA GLY A 149 -0.77 4.74 4.90
C GLY A 149 -2.24 5.08 4.67
N LEU A 150 -3.10 4.05 4.70
CA LEU A 150 -4.55 4.12 4.56
C LEU A 150 -5.31 3.64 5.80
N ALA A 151 -4.61 3.21 6.86
CA ALA A 151 -5.23 2.82 8.12
C ALA A 151 -5.73 4.04 8.93
N TYR A 152 -6.40 3.76 10.06
CA TYR A 152 -6.95 4.82 10.91
C TYR A 152 -5.84 5.62 11.62
N PRO A 153 -6.09 6.92 11.95
CA PRO A 153 -5.11 7.77 12.62
C PRO A 153 -4.57 7.23 13.95
N SER A 154 -5.33 6.36 14.64
CA SER A 154 -4.99 5.89 15.99
C SER A 154 -3.73 5.02 16.05
N ILE A 155 -3.23 4.54 14.91
CA ILE A 155 -1.97 3.77 14.81
C ILE A 155 -0.84 4.53 14.11
N SER A 156 -1.02 5.84 13.83
CA SER A 156 0.03 6.69 13.25
C SER A 156 1.15 6.93 14.26
N ALA A 157 2.39 6.63 13.88
CA ALA A 157 3.57 6.98 14.67
C ALA A 157 3.93 8.46 14.53
N ILE A 158 3.56 9.10 13.41
CA ILE A 158 3.70 10.55 13.19
C ILE A 158 2.72 11.33 14.09
N GLY A 159 1.60 10.72 14.49
CA GLY A 159 0.61 11.31 15.38
C GLY A 159 -0.29 12.35 14.70
N THR A 160 -0.42 12.29 13.39
CA THR A 160 -1.22 13.23 12.58
C THR A 160 -2.21 12.48 11.69
N ALA A 161 -3.10 13.21 11.03
CA ALA A 161 -4.08 12.61 10.14
C ALA A 161 -3.39 11.99 8.91
N PRO A 162 -3.66 10.71 8.59
CA PRO A 162 -3.22 10.09 7.34
C PRO A 162 -3.76 10.83 6.11
N PRO A 163 -3.11 10.68 4.94
CA PRO A 163 -3.48 11.42 3.73
C PRO A 163 -4.96 11.32 3.35
N PHE A 164 -5.55 10.12 3.34
CA PHE A 164 -6.96 9.96 2.94
C PHE A 164 -7.94 10.63 3.91
N VAL A 165 -7.58 10.70 5.21
CA VAL A 165 -8.37 11.45 6.20
C VAL A 165 -8.32 12.94 5.90
N ASN A 166 -7.17 13.47 5.48
CA ASN A 166 -7.06 14.87 5.07
C ASN A 166 -7.76 15.14 3.73
N MET A 167 -7.75 14.18 2.79
CA MET A 167 -8.54 14.28 1.57
C MET A 167 -10.03 14.47 1.87
N ILE A 168 -10.58 13.67 2.78
CA ILE A 168 -11.98 13.80 3.23
C ILE A 168 -12.21 15.17 3.91
N LYS A 169 -11.35 15.56 4.86
CA LYS A 169 -11.49 16.82 5.59
C LYS A 169 -11.42 18.06 4.70
N GLN A 170 -10.61 18.00 3.64
CA GLN A 170 -10.43 19.08 2.68
C GLN A 170 -11.44 19.00 1.52
N ASN A 171 -12.38 18.03 1.54
CA ASN A 171 -13.38 17.80 0.50
C ASN A 171 -12.80 17.62 -0.92
N VAL A 172 -11.66 16.93 -1.02
CA VAL A 172 -10.99 16.70 -2.31
C VAL A 172 -11.45 15.41 -2.97
N VAL A 173 -12.11 14.52 -2.22
CA VAL A 173 -12.73 13.28 -2.73
C VAL A 173 -14.25 13.37 -2.69
N ASN A 174 -14.94 12.75 -3.67
CA ASN A 174 -16.40 12.71 -3.73
C ASN A 174 -17.01 11.87 -2.60
N GLU A 175 -16.50 10.67 -2.44
CA GLU A 175 -16.95 9.73 -1.42
C GLU A 175 -15.83 9.43 -0.43
N SER A 176 -16.21 9.13 0.81
CA SER A 176 -15.25 8.72 1.86
C SER A 176 -14.89 7.24 1.76
N VAL A 177 -14.64 6.76 0.53
CA VAL A 177 -14.26 5.38 0.21
C VAL A 177 -13.06 5.34 -0.72
N PHE A 178 -12.33 4.23 -0.66
CA PHE A 178 -11.33 3.86 -1.66
C PHE A 178 -11.47 2.37 -1.98
N ALA A 179 -11.04 1.98 -3.17
CA ALA A 179 -11.13 0.59 -3.64
C ALA A 179 -9.82 0.16 -4.31
N PHE A 180 -9.46 -1.11 -4.13
CA PHE A 180 -8.30 -1.73 -4.78
C PHE A 180 -8.75 -2.83 -5.72
N TYR A 181 -8.16 -2.85 -6.91
CA TYR A 181 -8.11 -3.99 -7.80
C TYR A 181 -6.63 -4.38 -7.98
N LEU A 182 -6.27 -5.60 -7.60
CA LEU A 182 -4.93 -6.13 -7.76
C LEU A 182 -4.95 -7.14 -8.90
N ASN A 183 -4.31 -6.80 -10.02
CA ASN A 183 -4.18 -7.68 -11.17
C ASN A 183 -3.22 -8.83 -10.86
N ARG A 184 -3.31 -9.92 -11.62
CA ARG A 184 -2.29 -10.97 -11.61
C ARG A 184 -1.17 -10.67 -12.60
N VAL A 185 0.04 -11.20 -12.36
CA VAL A 185 1.21 -11.00 -13.23
C VAL A 185 0.98 -11.49 -14.68
N ASP A 186 0.08 -12.45 -14.89
CA ASP A 186 -0.27 -13.00 -16.21
C ASP A 186 -1.44 -12.28 -16.88
N GLU A 187 -2.07 -11.31 -16.19
CA GLU A 187 -3.12 -10.48 -16.74
C GLU A 187 -2.53 -9.30 -17.54
N LYS A 188 -3.27 -8.87 -18.57
CA LYS A 188 -2.90 -7.68 -19.37
C LYS A 188 -3.33 -6.37 -18.71
N THR A 189 -4.18 -6.45 -17.71
CA THR A 189 -4.72 -5.32 -16.95
C THR A 189 -3.72 -4.89 -15.89
N GLU A 190 -3.55 -3.58 -15.73
CA GLU A 190 -2.80 -3.03 -14.60
C GLU A 190 -3.68 -3.06 -13.35
N GLY A 191 -3.07 -3.09 -12.17
CA GLY A 191 -3.78 -2.89 -10.91
C GLY A 191 -4.29 -1.46 -10.81
N GLU A 192 -5.25 -1.23 -9.92
CA GLU A 192 -5.90 0.05 -9.75
C GLU A 192 -6.22 0.33 -8.27
N LEU A 193 -5.98 1.58 -7.86
CA LEU A 193 -6.54 2.18 -6.66
C LEU A 193 -7.49 3.31 -7.09
N ILE A 194 -8.74 3.25 -6.64
CA ILE A 194 -9.68 4.37 -6.74
C ILE A 194 -9.73 5.08 -5.40
N LEU A 195 -9.47 6.40 -5.40
CA LEU A 195 -9.72 7.28 -4.27
C LEU A 195 -10.99 8.10 -4.53
N GLY A 196 -11.96 8.00 -3.63
CA GLY A 196 -13.21 8.75 -3.74
C GLY A 196 -14.35 8.04 -4.47
N GLY A 197 -14.23 6.73 -4.72
CA GLY A 197 -15.22 5.95 -5.47
C GLY A 197 -14.86 4.46 -5.56
N ILE A 198 -15.55 3.73 -6.45
CA ILE A 198 -15.36 2.30 -6.73
C ILE A 198 -15.60 2.08 -8.23
N ASP A 199 -14.68 1.42 -8.94
CA ASP A 199 -14.90 1.06 -10.35
C ASP A 199 -15.69 -0.26 -10.49
N ALA A 200 -16.91 -0.15 -11.04
CA ALA A 200 -17.80 -1.28 -11.32
C ALA A 200 -17.29 -2.23 -12.42
N ASN A 201 -16.27 -1.86 -13.19
CA ASN A 201 -15.67 -2.74 -14.19
C ASN A 201 -14.80 -3.84 -13.57
N HIS A 202 -14.35 -3.67 -12.33
CA HIS A 202 -13.43 -4.57 -11.64
C HIS A 202 -14.11 -5.61 -10.74
N TYR A 203 -15.44 -5.63 -10.66
CA TYR A 203 -16.18 -6.64 -9.91
C TYR A 203 -17.50 -7.01 -10.59
N THR A 204 -18.09 -8.12 -10.15
CA THR A 204 -19.43 -8.54 -10.58
C THR A 204 -20.30 -8.80 -9.36
N GLY A 205 -21.62 -8.72 -9.53
CA GLY A 205 -22.55 -8.85 -8.41
C GLY A 205 -22.55 -7.66 -7.47
N ASN A 206 -22.97 -7.88 -6.23
CA ASN A 206 -23.07 -6.84 -5.20
C ASN A 206 -21.90 -6.95 -4.21
N ILE A 207 -21.48 -5.80 -3.67
CA ILE A 207 -20.47 -5.75 -2.59
C ILE A 207 -21.13 -6.14 -1.27
N THR A 208 -20.53 -7.11 -0.58
CA THR A 208 -20.86 -7.43 0.82
C THR A 208 -19.96 -6.61 1.74
N TYR A 209 -20.57 -5.85 2.64
CA TYR A 209 -19.86 -5.04 3.64
C TYR A 209 -19.82 -5.72 5.00
N THR A 210 -18.73 -5.52 5.73
CA THR A 210 -18.56 -5.93 7.13
C THR A 210 -18.10 -4.73 7.97
N PRO A 211 -18.61 -4.54 9.20
CA PRO A 211 -18.21 -3.41 10.02
C PRO A 211 -16.77 -3.56 10.52
N VAL A 212 -16.07 -2.44 10.60
CA VAL A 212 -14.77 -2.37 11.29
C VAL A 212 -15.00 -2.54 12.80
N VAL A 213 -14.28 -3.49 13.41
CA VAL A 213 -14.37 -3.84 14.83
C VAL A 213 -13.83 -2.72 15.71
N LYS A 214 -12.69 -2.15 15.31
CA LYS A 214 -12.01 -1.06 16.01
C LYS A 214 -11.26 -0.21 14.99
N GLN A 215 -11.37 1.11 15.12
CA GLN A 215 -10.69 2.09 14.25
C GLN A 215 -9.19 2.18 14.58
N THR A 216 -8.47 1.06 14.42
CA THR A 216 -7.01 0.95 14.48
C THR A 216 -6.49 0.55 13.10
N TYR A 217 -6.53 -0.74 12.79
CA TYR A 217 -6.41 -1.25 11.43
C TYR A 217 -7.79 -1.31 10.77
N TRP A 218 -7.86 -1.69 9.50
CA TRP A 218 -9.10 -2.16 8.87
C TRP A 218 -9.52 -3.54 9.42
N LEU A 219 -9.67 -3.62 10.74
CA LEU A 219 -9.90 -4.87 11.47
C LEU A 219 -11.36 -5.29 11.31
N ILE A 220 -11.59 -6.44 10.70
CA ILE A 220 -12.91 -7.01 10.45
C ILE A 220 -13.09 -8.32 11.19
N ASN A 221 -14.34 -8.71 11.45
CA ASN A 221 -14.65 -10.06 11.89
C ASN A 221 -14.71 -11.01 10.69
N ILE A 222 -14.18 -12.22 10.88
CA ILE A 222 -14.38 -13.37 10.00
C ILE A 222 -15.14 -14.44 10.79
N ASP A 223 -16.20 -14.97 10.20
CA ASP A 223 -17.09 -15.97 10.84
C ASP A 223 -16.39 -17.33 10.90
N GLY A 224 -15.56 -17.65 9.91
CA GLY A 224 -14.68 -18.81 9.95
C GLY A 224 -13.70 -18.91 8.78
N MET A 225 -12.65 -19.68 8.98
CA MET A 225 -11.71 -20.13 7.96
C MET A 225 -11.86 -21.64 7.81
N TYR A 226 -11.95 -22.10 6.57
CA TYR A 226 -12.19 -23.49 6.21
C TYR A 226 -11.15 -23.98 5.22
N ILE A 227 -10.81 -25.26 5.31
CA ILE A 227 -10.09 -25.99 4.27
C ILE A 227 -11.00 -27.11 3.77
N ASN A 228 -11.37 -27.06 2.50
CA ASN A 228 -12.55 -27.75 1.97
C ASN A 228 -13.78 -27.44 2.85
N SER A 229 -14.35 -28.46 3.51
CA SER A 229 -15.49 -28.32 4.42
C SER A 229 -15.11 -28.41 5.90
N GLN A 230 -13.81 -28.51 6.23
CA GLN A 230 -13.34 -28.59 7.60
C GLN A 230 -13.02 -27.22 8.14
N ILE A 231 -13.54 -26.92 9.33
CA ILE A 231 -13.25 -25.67 10.01
C ILE A 231 -11.81 -25.69 10.55
N VAL A 232 -11.05 -24.66 10.22
CA VAL A 232 -9.70 -24.42 10.76
C VAL A 232 -9.76 -23.40 11.89
N SER A 233 -10.59 -22.37 11.72
CA SER A 233 -10.77 -21.31 12.70
C SER A 233 -12.23 -20.83 12.67
N SER A 234 -12.80 -20.57 13.83
CA SER A 234 -14.14 -20.00 14.00
C SER A 234 -14.04 -18.64 14.67
N ASN A 235 -14.83 -17.65 14.25
CA ASN A 235 -14.99 -16.35 14.90
C ASN A 235 -13.65 -15.69 15.26
N ASN A 236 -12.99 -15.14 14.26
CA ASN A 236 -11.71 -14.45 14.43
C ASN A 236 -11.76 -13.05 13.83
N THR A 237 -10.67 -12.31 13.98
CA THR A 237 -10.50 -11.03 13.29
C THR A 237 -9.43 -11.13 12.21
N ALA A 238 -9.62 -10.41 11.13
CA ALA A 238 -8.64 -10.29 10.05
C ALA A 238 -8.39 -8.82 9.71
N ILE A 239 -7.24 -8.55 9.10
CA ILE A 239 -6.89 -7.24 8.55
C ILE A 239 -6.72 -7.42 7.04
N PRO A 240 -7.59 -6.86 6.20
CA PRO A 240 -7.35 -6.75 4.77
C PRO A 240 -6.22 -5.74 4.54
N ASP A 241 -4.99 -6.25 4.45
CA ASP A 241 -3.77 -5.46 4.33
C ASP A 241 -3.20 -5.50 2.91
N THR A 242 -3.40 -4.42 2.14
CA THR A 242 -2.88 -4.26 0.78
C THR A 242 -1.36 -4.11 0.71
N GLY A 243 -0.70 -3.86 1.85
CA GLY A 243 0.75 -3.76 1.96
C GLY A 243 1.45 -5.06 2.34
N THR A 244 0.71 -6.15 2.53
CA THR A 244 1.27 -7.47 2.88
C THR A 244 1.08 -8.45 1.72
N THR A 245 2.18 -9.09 1.30
CA THR A 245 2.21 -10.02 0.15
C THR A 245 1.41 -11.30 0.37
N LEU A 246 1.51 -11.90 1.56
CA LEU A 246 1.00 -13.25 1.83
C LEU A 246 -0.12 -13.23 2.86
N LEU A 247 -1.07 -14.16 2.73
CA LEU A 247 -1.99 -14.48 3.81
C LEU A 247 -1.17 -15.01 5.00
N SER A 248 -1.25 -14.29 6.11
CA SER A 248 -0.53 -14.59 7.34
C SER A 248 -1.53 -14.73 8.49
N GLY A 249 -1.24 -15.63 9.42
CA GLY A 249 -2.11 -15.87 10.57
C GLY A 249 -1.43 -16.62 11.70
N PRO A 250 -2.15 -16.85 12.82
CA PRO A 250 -1.64 -17.61 13.94
C PRO A 250 -1.06 -18.97 13.52
N THR A 251 0.10 -19.32 14.07
CA THR A 251 0.82 -20.57 13.73
C THR A 251 -0.07 -21.80 13.88
N GLU A 252 -0.95 -21.84 14.88
CA GLU A 252 -1.91 -22.92 15.08
C GLU A 252 -2.79 -23.17 13.85
N TYR A 253 -3.34 -22.12 13.23
CA TYR A 253 -4.23 -22.24 12.07
C TYR A 253 -3.43 -22.48 10.79
N MET A 254 -2.29 -21.81 10.64
CA MET A 254 -1.44 -21.99 9.46
C MET A 254 -0.81 -23.38 9.42
N ASP A 255 -0.41 -23.95 10.55
CA ASP A 255 0.09 -25.33 10.62
C ASP A 255 -0.98 -26.36 10.25
N GLN A 256 -2.25 -26.11 10.62
CA GLN A 256 -3.37 -26.99 10.23
C GLN A 256 -3.60 -26.96 8.71
N VAL A 257 -3.65 -25.77 8.11
CA VAL A 257 -3.75 -25.62 6.64
C VAL A 257 -2.57 -26.30 5.96
N ASN A 258 -1.35 -25.99 6.40
CA ASN A 258 -0.12 -26.50 5.78
C ASN A 258 0.01 -28.02 5.91
N LYS A 259 -0.45 -28.61 7.01
CA LYS A 259 -0.50 -30.07 7.16
C LYS A 259 -1.40 -30.74 6.11
N VAL A 260 -2.51 -30.13 5.74
CA VAL A 260 -3.44 -30.68 4.74
C VAL A 260 -2.89 -30.54 3.32
N ILE A 261 -2.25 -29.41 3.00
CA ILE A 261 -1.69 -29.15 1.66
C ILE A 261 -0.29 -29.74 1.45
N GLY A 262 0.26 -30.43 2.44
CA GLY A 262 1.62 -30.99 2.38
C GLY A 262 2.74 -29.93 2.49
N GLY A 263 2.43 -28.76 3.05
CA GLY A 263 3.35 -27.65 3.25
C GLY A 263 4.50 -27.99 4.19
N GLN A 264 5.72 -27.79 3.73
CA GLN A 264 6.96 -27.96 4.50
C GLN A 264 7.45 -26.60 4.99
N LYS A 265 7.60 -26.48 6.31
CA LYS A 265 8.03 -25.24 6.94
C LYS A 265 9.48 -24.91 6.58
N MET A 266 9.71 -23.70 6.08
CA MET A 266 11.01 -23.12 5.79
C MET A 266 11.11 -21.71 6.38
N GLY A 267 11.69 -21.62 7.57
CA GLY A 267 11.69 -20.38 8.35
C GLY A 267 10.27 -19.95 8.71
N ASN A 268 9.87 -18.77 8.22
CA ASN A 268 8.53 -18.19 8.42
C ASN A 268 7.57 -18.48 7.25
N LEU A 269 7.97 -19.27 6.27
CA LEU A 269 7.17 -19.64 5.10
C LEU A 269 6.92 -21.14 5.07
N TYR A 270 6.02 -21.57 4.20
CA TYR A 270 5.77 -22.97 3.89
C TYR A 270 5.90 -23.16 2.38
N LEU A 271 6.58 -24.24 1.96
CA LEU A 271 6.71 -24.62 0.56
C LEU A 271 5.92 -25.91 0.31
N VAL A 272 5.35 -26.01 -0.89
CA VAL A 272 4.70 -27.23 -1.39
C VAL A 272 5.42 -27.69 -2.66
N ASP A 273 5.24 -28.95 -3.03
CA ASP A 273 5.72 -29.47 -4.30
C ASP A 273 4.92 -28.83 -5.44
N CYS A 274 5.59 -28.24 -6.44
CA CYS A 274 4.92 -27.60 -7.56
C CYS A 274 4.01 -28.58 -8.33
N SER A 275 4.31 -29.88 -8.31
CA SER A 275 3.48 -30.90 -8.97
C SER A 275 2.13 -31.12 -8.30
N THR A 276 1.93 -30.65 -7.06
CA THR A 276 0.67 -30.82 -6.32
C THR A 276 -0.26 -29.61 -6.43
N ILE A 277 0.16 -28.50 -7.05
CA ILE A 277 -0.58 -27.23 -7.10
C ILE A 277 -2.02 -27.42 -7.61
N ASP A 278 -2.19 -28.13 -8.72
CA ASP A 278 -3.51 -28.36 -9.34
C ASP A 278 -4.45 -29.23 -8.50
N SER A 279 -3.92 -29.90 -7.47
CA SER A 279 -4.66 -30.79 -6.56
C SER A 279 -4.90 -30.19 -5.17
N LEU A 280 -4.44 -28.96 -4.93
CA LEU A 280 -4.58 -28.34 -3.62
C LEU A 280 -6.06 -28.05 -3.30
N PRO A 281 -6.46 -28.23 -2.03
CA PRO A 281 -7.82 -27.95 -1.59
C PRO A 281 -8.10 -26.45 -1.58
N ASN A 282 -9.38 -26.11 -1.66
CA ASN A 282 -9.81 -24.73 -1.47
C ASN A 282 -9.64 -24.33 0.01
N VAL A 283 -9.12 -23.12 0.21
CA VAL A 283 -9.20 -22.42 1.50
C VAL A 283 -10.24 -21.32 1.34
N SER A 284 -11.19 -21.26 2.28
CA SER A 284 -12.33 -20.33 2.21
C SER A 284 -12.46 -19.55 3.50
N PHE A 285 -12.86 -18.29 3.39
CA PHE A 285 -13.11 -17.39 4.51
C PHE A 285 -14.56 -16.94 4.46
N VAL A 286 -15.29 -17.11 5.56
CA VAL A 286 -16.66 -16.64 5.67
C VAL A 286 -16.65 -15.27 6.35
N ILE A 287 -17.23 -14.28 5.67
CA ILE A 287 -17.30 -12.89 6.14
C ILE A 287 -18.73 -12.40 5.98
N SER A 288 -19.38 -12.00 7.08
CA SER A 288 -20.78 -11.55 7.07
C SER A 288 -21.72 -12.59 6.47
N ASN A 289 -21.52 -13.86 6.84
CA ASN A 289 -22.24 -15.03 6.31
C ASN A 289 -22.12 -15.24 4.79
N THR A 290 -21.15 -14.60 4.14
CA THR A 290 -20.81 -14.82 2.73
C THR A 290 -19.50 -15.61 2.67
N SER A 291 -19.49 -16.71 1.92
CA SER A 291 -18.31 -17.57 1.72
C SER A 291 -17.65 -17.36 0.37
#